data_AF-A0A3A9GMI0-F1
#
_entry.id   AF-A0A3A9GMI0-F1
#
_cell.length_a   1.000
_cell.length_b   1.000
_cell.length_c   1.000
_cell.angle_alpha   90.00
_cell.angle_beta   90.00
_cell.angle_gamma   90.00
#
_symmetry.space_group_name_H-M   'P 1'
#
loop_
_entity.id
_entity.type
_entity.pdbx_description
1 polymer ?
#
loop_
_entity_poly.entity_id
_entity_poly.type
_entity_poly.pdbx_seq_one_letter_code
_entity_poly.pdbx_strand_id
1 'polypeptide(L)'
;MPKGKGAFIIETVCTARKRVRIAGDDYPAELVKSKFMKLDGEHIRFVLDCMRENTTKICNIKQYLKAALFNTPSTIGSYYTSLVAHDMKQVMAN
;
A
#
# COMPACT_ATOMS: atom_id res chain seq x y z
N MET A 1 21.77 9.61 -5.52
CA MET A 1 20.56 8.85 -5.91
C MET A 1 20.27 7.82 -4.81
N PRO A 2 19.22 7.98 -3.98
CA PRO A 2 19.01 7.10 -2.83
C PRO A 2 18.60 5.71 -3.29
N LYS A 3 19.53 4.75 -3.21
CA LYS A 3 19.27 3.32 -3.39
C LYS A 3 18.65 2.78 -2.10
N GLY A 4 17.35 2.50 -2.08
CA GLY A 4 16.75 1.94 -0.86
C GLY A 4 15.26 1.62 -0.90
N LYS A 5 14.49 2.16 -1.85
CA LYS A 5 13.02 1.99 -1.84
C LYS A 5 12.54 0.65 -2.42
N GLY A 6 13.31 0.02 -3.32
CA GLY A 6 12.93 -1.25 -3.97
C GLY A 6 13.29 -2.53 -3.19
N ALA A 7 14.22 -2.46 -2.23
CA ALA A 7 14.78 -3.66 -1.59
C ALA A 7 13.72 -4.48 -0.82
N PHE A 8 12.72 -3.80 -0.24
CA PHE A 8 11.70 -4.44 0.57
C PHE A 8 10.63 -5.20 -0.23
N ILE A 9 10.22 -4.65 -1.38
CA ILE A 9 9.29 -5.33 -2.28
C ILE A 9 9.97 -6.58 -2.83
N ILE A 10 11.23 -6.45 -3.27
CA ILE A 10 12.06 -7.57 -3.74
C ILE A 10 12.20 -8.66 -2.67
N GLU A 11 12.52 -8.29 -1.42
CA GLU A 11 12.58 -9.25 -0.30
C GLU A 11 11.26 -10.01 -0.09
N THR A 12 10.12 -9.33 -0.24
CA THR A 12 8.80 -9.93 -0.08
C THR A 12 8.44 -10.86 -1.24
N VAL A 13 8.77 -10.49 -2.49
CA VAL A 13 8.44 -11.32 -3.66
C VAL A 13 9.41 -12.48 -3.87
N CYS A 14 10.66 -12.36 -3.42
CA CYS A 14 11.68 -13.41 -3.55
C CYS A 14 11.69 -14.40 -2.38
N THR A 15 10.70 -14.37 -1.49
CA THR A 15 10.66 -15.27 -0.33
C THR A 15 10.42 -16.73 -0.75
N ALA A 16 11.20 -17.64 -0.16
CA ALA A 16 11.01 -19.09 -0.29
C ALA A 16 9.94 -19.65 0.68
N ARG A 17 9.41 -18.80 1.58
CA ARG A 17 8.38 -19.22 2.54
C ARG A 17 7.07 -19.53 1.82
N LYS A 18 6.34 -20.54 2.30
CA LYS A 18 5.01 -20.91 1.75
C LYS A 18 3.91 -19.92 2.13
N ARG A 19 4.04 -19.25 3.27
CA ARG A 19 3.08 -18.25 3.78
C ARG A 19 3.79 -17.00 4.27
N VAL A 20 3.11 -15.87 4.15
CA VAL A 20 3.57 -14.56 4.61
C VAL A 20 2.50 -13.94 5.49
N ARG A 21 2.93 -13.46 6.66
CA ARG A 21 2.09 -12.71 7.60
C ARG A 21 1.92 -11.27 7.13
N ILE A 22 0.68 -10.84 6.94
CA ILE A 22 0.29 -9.48 6.58
C ILE A 22 -0.81 -9.02 7.56
N ALA A 23 -0.60 -7.90 8.25
CA ALA A 23 -1.60 -7.29 9.14
C ALA A 23 -2.22 -8.22 10.22
N GLY A 24 -1.55 -9.30 10.60
CA GLY A 24 -2.07 -10.27 11.58
C GLY A 24 -2.47 -11.62 10.96
N ASP A 25 -2.74 -11.65 9.66
CA ASP A 25 -3.22 -12.84 8.92
C ASP A 25 -2.13 -13.49 8.06
N ASP A 26 -2.20 -14.83 7.93
CA ASP A 26 -1.29 -15.59 7.08
C ASP A 26 -1.88 -15.82 5.69
N TYR A 27 -1.19 -15.35 4.67
CA TYR A 27 -1.58 -15.54 3.27
C TYR A 27 -0.62 -16.48 2.54
N PRO A 28 -1.08 -17.23 1.52
CA PRO A 28 -0.17 -17.94 0.61
C PRO A 28 0.82 -16.97 -0.02
N ALA A 29 2.11 -17.34 -0.06
CA ALA A 29 3.15 -16.45 -0.58
C ALA A 29 2.89 -16.06 -2.04
N GLU A 30 2.34 -16.96 -2.86
CA GLU A 30 1.99 -16.68 -4.25
C GLU A 30 0.90 -15.61 -4.40
N LEU A 31 -0.07 -15.58 -3.50
CA LEU A 31 -1.09 -14.51 -3.48
C LEU A 31 -0.44 -13.16 -3.15
N VAL A 32 0.45 -13.14 -2.16
CA VAL A 32 1.19 -11.93 -1.78
C VAL A 32 2.07 -11.45 -2.93
N LYS A 33 2.81 -12.36 -3.58
CA LYS A 33 3.60 -12.04 -4.78
C LYS A 33 2.73 -11.45 -5.89
N SER A 34 1.61 -12.10 -6.22
CA SER A 34 0.68 -11.63 -7.25
C SER A 34 0.16 -10.22 -6.97
N LYS A 35 -0.18 -9.90 -5.72
CA LYS A 35 -0.60 -8.54 -5.34
C LYS A 35 0.53 -7.52 -5.46
N PHE A 36 1.73 -7.86 -4.97
CA PHE A 36 2.88 -6.94 -5.03
C PHE A 36 3.36 -6.69 -6.46
N MET A 37 3.27 -7.67 -7.35
CA MET A 37 3.63 -7.52 -8.77
C MET A 37 2.64 -6.67 -9.56
N LYS A 38 1.43 -6.42 -9.02
CA LYS A 38 0.42 -5.52 -9.61
C LYS A 38 0.58 -4.06 -9.15
N LEU A 39 1.54 -3.78 -8.26
CA LEU A 39 1.78 -2.42 -7.80
C LEU A 39 2.44 -1.60 -8.91
N ASP A 40 1.91 -0.41 -9.10
CA ASP A 40 2.46 0.62 -9.97
C ASP A 40 2.73 1.91 -9.17
N GLY A 41 3.14 2.97 -9.88
CA GLY A 41 3.46 4.26 -9.26
C GLY A 41 2.31 4.90 -8.48
N GLU A 42 1.05 4.65 -8.86
CA GLU A 42 -0.12 5.23 -8.19
C GLU A 42 -0.34 4.59 -6.82
N HIS A 43 -0.22 3.27 -6.75
CA HIS A 43 -0.28 2.54 -5.47
C HIS A 43 0.81 3.01 -4.51
N ILE A 44 2.03 3.23 -5.01
CA ILE A 44 3.14 3.74 -4.20
C ILE A 44 2.85 5.16 -3.72
N ARG A 45 2.32 6.03 -4.59
CA ARG A 45 1.98 7.42 -4.23
C ARG A 45 0.90 7.45 -3.16
N PHE A 46 -0.17 6.67 -3.30
CA PHE A 46 -1.22 6.55 -2.30
C PHE A 46 -0.68 6.18 -0.92
N VAL A 47 0.18 5.15 -0.81
CA VAL A 47 0.77 4.77 0.49
C VAL A 47 1.61 5.89 1.08
N LEU A 48 2.36 6.62 0.26
CA LEU A 48 3.18 7.75 0.72
C LEU A 48 2.32 8.92 1.22
N ASP A 49 1.18 9.18 0.58
CA ASP A 49 0.23 10.20 1.03
C ASP A 49 -0.42 9.78 2.36
N CYS A 50 -0.87 8.53 2.50
CA CYS A 50 -1.34 8.00 3.79
C CYS A 50 -0.27 8.09 4.89
N MET A 51 1.01 7.89 4.55
CA MET A 51 2.09 8.06 5.52
C MET A 51 2.32 9.51 5.94
N ARG A 52 2.10 10.47 5.03
CA ARG A 52 2.25 11.90 5.32
C ARG A 52 1.12 12.38 6.23
N GLU A 53 -0.10 11.88 6.02
CA GLU A 53 -1.28 12.26 6.79
C GLU A 53 -1.36 11.54 8.14
N ASN A 54 -0.65 10.42 8.30
CA ASN A 54 -0.66 9.69 9.56
C ASN A 54 0.02 10.49 10.69
N THR A 55 -0.75 10.86 11.70
CA THR A 55 -0.31 11.61 12.87
C THR A 55 0.27 10.73 13.99
N THR A 56 0.18 9.40 13.85
CA THR A 56 0.65 8.44 14.87
C THR A 56 2.03 7.89 14.53
N LYS A 57 2.90 7.75 15.55
CA LYS A 57 4.23 7.14 15.39
C LYS A 57 4.12 5.68 14.95
N ILE A 58 4.73 5.36 13.81
CA ILE A 58 4.81 3.98 13.30
C ILE A 58 6.01 3.27 13.95
N CYS A 59 5.73 2.35 14.88
CA CYS A 59 6.77 1.59 15.59
C CYS A 59 7.43 0.50 14.75
N ASN A 60 6.72 -0.04 13.74
CA ASN A 60 7.26 -1.05 12.83
C ASN A 60 6.97 -0.70 11.37
N ILE A 61 7.83 0.16 10.81
CA ILE A 61 7.65 0.71 9.46
C ILE A 61 7.59 -0.35 8.36
N LYS A 62 8.35 -1.45 8.52
CA LYS A 62 8.37 -2.54 7.52
C LYS A 62 7.04 -3.28 7.47
N GLN A 63 6.48 -3.63 8.62
CA GLN A 63 5.17 -4.31 8.66
C GLN A 63 4.05 -3.38 8.21
N TYR A 64 4.09 -2.11 8.60
CA TYR A 64 3.14 -1.10 8.14
C TYR A 64 3.15 -0.99 6.60
N LEU A 65 4.32 -0.79 6.00
CA LEU A 65 4.44 -0.70 4.54
C LEU A 65 3.97 -1.98 3.85
N LYS A 66 4.25 -3.16 4.43
CA LYS A 66 3.77 -4.42 3.87
C LYS A 66 2.25 -4.48 3.81
N ALA A 67 1.60 -4.12 4.91
CA ALA A 67 0.15 -4.13 5.02
C ALA A 67 -0.49 -3.09 4.10
N ALA A 68 0.03 -1.86 4.11
CA ALA A 68 -0.46 -0.78 3.26
C ALA A 68 -0.38 -1.17 1.77
N LEU A 69 0.80 -1.59 1.30
CA LEU A 69 1.01 -1.98 -0.10
C LEU A 69 0.24 -3.24 -0.50
N PHE A 70 0.02 -4.20 0.40
CA PHE A 70 -0.78 -5.38 0.09
C PHE A 70 -2.27 -5.05 -0.09
N ASN A 71 -2.75 -4.01 0.60
CA ASN A 71 -4.15 -3.60 0.58
C ASN A 71 -4.46 -2.58 -0.51
N THR A 72 -3.48 -1.83 -1.01
CA THR A 72 -3.71 -0.73 -1.96
C THR A 72 -4.50 -1.10 -3.22
N PRO A 73 -4.29 -2.24 -3.92
CA PRO A 73 -5.05 -2.52 -5.14
C PRO A 73 -6.54 -2.72 -4.87
N SER A 74 -6.90 -3.03 -3.62
CA SER A 74 -8.29 -3.21 -3.19
C SER A 74 -8.93 -1.94 -2.64
N THR A 75 -8.13 -0.90 -2.31
CA THR A 75 -8.62 0.34 -1.67
C THR A 75 -8.46 1.58 -2.55
N ILE A 76 -7.59 1.55 -3.56
CA ILE A 76 -7.31 2.70 -4.41
C ILE A 76 -8.53 3.13 -5.25
N GLY A 77 -9.33 2.17 -5.72
CA GLY A 77 -10.57 2.45 -6.46
C GLY A 77 -11.57 3.23 -5.62
N SER A 78 -11.83 2.80 -4.39
CA SER A 78 -12.71 3.51 -3.45
C SER A 78 -12.18 4.89 -3.07
N TYR A 79 -10.85 5.04 -2.96
CA TYR A 79 -10.21 6.32 -2.68
C TYR A 79 -10.43 7.34 -3.80
N TYR A 80 -10.18 6.97 -5.07
CA TYR A 80 -10.43 7.87 -6.20
C TYR A 80 -11.92 8.20 -6.38
N THR A 81 -12.82 7.21 -6.20
CA THR A 81 -14.26 7.49 -6.19
C THR A 81 -14.64 8.51 -5.11
N SER A 82 -14.06 8.39 -3.92
CA SER A 82 -14.34 9.30 -2.80
C SER A 82 -13.74 10.69 -3.02
N LEU A 83 -12.53 10.78 -3.61
CA LEU A 83 -11.89 12.05 -3.97
C LEU A 83 -12.68 12.82 -5.03
N VAL A 84 -13.12 12.16 -6.11
CA VAL A 84 -13.97 12.79 -7.13
C VAL A 84 -15.29 13.26 -6.52
N ALA A 85 -15.90 12.46 -5.64
CA ALA A 85 -17.11 12.86 -4.93
C ALA A 85 -16.88 14.05 -3.99
N HIS A 86 -15.71 14.14 -3.34
CA HIS A 86 -15.34 15.25 -2.45
C HIS A 86 -15.06 16.54 -3.24
N ASP A 87 -14.27 16.48 -4.32
CA ASP A 87 -13.99 17.62 -5.19
C ASP A 87 -15.26 18.14 -5.86
N MET A 88 -16.14 17.24 -6.32
CA MET A 88 -17.43 17.63 -6.90
C MET A 88 -18.34 18.32 -5.86
N LYS A 89 -18.33 17.85 -4.60
CA LYS A 89 -19.02 18.54 -3.50
C LYS A 89 -18.46 19.94 -3.22
N GLN A 90 -17.14 20.10 -3.28
CA GLN A 90 -16.48 21.39 -3.03
C GLN A 90 -16.77 22.42 -4.14
N VAL A 91 -16.89 21.97 -5.40
CA VAL A 91 -17.27 22.84 -6.53
C VAL A 91 -18.74 23.26 -6.48
N MET A 92 -19.62 22.40 -5.95
CA MET A 92 -21.06 22.67 -5.83
C MET A 92 -21.44 23.54 -4.61
N ALA A 93 -20.49 23.83 -3.72
CA ALA A 93 -20.70 24.61 -2.50
C ALA A 93 -20.22 26.07 -2.61
N ASN A 94 -19.75 26.50 -3.79
CA ASN A 94 -19.32 27.87 -4.12
C ASN A 94 -20.24 28.46 -5.21
#